data_AF-A0A928UDC7-F1
#
_entry.id   AF-A0A928UDC7-F1
#
_cell.length_a   1.000
_cell.length_b   1.000
_cell.length_c   1.000
_cell.angle_alpha   90.00
_cell.angle_beta   90.00
_cell.angle_gamma   90.00
#
_symmetry.space_group_name_H-M   'P 1'
#
loop_
_entity.id
_entity.type
_entity.pdbx_description
1 polymer ?
#
loop_
_entity_poly.entity_id
_entity_poly.type
_entity_poly.pdbx_seq_one_letter_code
_entity_poly.pdbx_strand_id
1 'polypeptide(L)'
;MESKQPLEVGLIMNILTEAIKREEESYEYYYNASLKATKPATKKLLLELAEWEKSHIEELQHHVAELKAQKEIDRAITGGI
;
A
#
# COMPACT_ATOMS: atom_id res chain seq x y z
N MET A 1 2.77 3.33 -32.52
CA MET A 1 2.54 2.68 -31.22
C MET A 1 3.12 3.59 -30.16
N GLU A 2 2.26 4.20 -29.36
CA GLU A 2 2.64 5.21 -28.35
C GLU A 2 3.41 4.51 -27.22
N SER A 3 4.70 4.81 -27.11
CA SER A 3 5.57 4.35 -26.03
C SER A 3 5.26 5.10 -24.74
N LYS A 4 4.21 4.69 -24.00
CA LYS A 4 3.84 5.26 -22.68
C LYS A 4 4.83 4.94 -21.53
N GLN A 5 6.09 4.64 -21.81
CA GLN A 5 6.78 3.54 -21.10
C GLN A 5 7.72 3.82 -19.89
N PRO A 6 7.96 5.03 -19.33
CA PRO A 6 8.64 5.07 -18.01
C PRO A 6 8.08 6.02 -16.95
N LEU A 7 7.48 7.15 -17.34
CA LEU A 7 7.06 8.21 -16.40
C LEU A 7 5.82 7.81 -15.58
N GLU A 8 4.93 6.99 -16.16
CA GLU A 8 3.68 6.56 -15.54
C GLU A 8 3.90 5.56 -14.40
N VAL A 9 4.78 4.57 -14.60
CA VAL A 9 5.08 3.54 -13.58
C VAL A 9 5.74 4.15 -12.34
N GLY A 10 6.69 5.06 -12.53
CA GLY A 10 7.34 5.76 -11.41
C GLY A 10 6.34 6.59 -10.58
N LEU A 11 5.40 7.26 -11.24
CA LEU A 11 4.34 7.99 -10.56
C LEU A 11 3.40 7.04 -9.78
N ILE A 12 2.96 5.95 -10.40
CA ILE A 12 2.09 4.97 -9.74
C ILE A 12 2.78 4.36 -8.52
N MET A 13 4.07 4.00 -8.60
CA MET A 13 4.82 3.50 -7.45
C MET A 13 4.87 4.49 -6.29
N ASN A 14 5.01 5.79 -6.59
CA ASN A 14 5.01 6.83 -5.55
C ASN A 14 3.62 6.95 -4.90
N ILE A 15 2.55 6.90 -5.70
CA ILE A 15 1.16 6.94 -5.18
C ILE A 15 0.90 5.74 -4.28
N LEU A 16 1.28 4.53 -4.70
CA LEU A 16 1.09 3.33 -3.90
C LEU A 16 1.93 3.36 -2.61
N THR A 17 3.15 3.87 -2.67
CA THR A 17 4.00 4.03 -1.48
C THR A 17 3.40 5.02 -0.48
N GLU A 18 2.83 6.12 -0.97
CA GLU A 18 2.13 7.09 -0.13
C GLU A 18 0.82 6.51 0.44
N ALA A 19 0.09 5.71 -0.35
CA ALA A 19 -1.10 5.00 0.13
C ALA A 19 -0.75 4.04 1.28
N ILE A 20 0.32 3.25 1.15
CA ILE A 20 0.78 2.34 2.22
C ILE A 20 1.02 3.09 3.53
N LYS A 21 1.73 4.24 3.48
CA LYS A 21 1.99 5.05 4.67
C LYS A 21 0.70 5.53 5.33
N ARG A 22 -0.30 5.92 4.52
CA ARG A 22 -1.60 6.36 5.04
C ARG A 22 -2.35 5.22 5.72
N GLU A 23 -2.28 4.01 5.17
CA GLU A 23 -2.90 2.85 5.83
C GLU A 23 -2.16 2.46 7.11
N GLU A 24 -0.82 2.60 7.16
CA GLU A 24 -0.04 2.41 8.39
C GLU A 24 -0.44 3.45 9.47
N GLU A 25 -0.59 4.72 9.09
CA GLU A 25 -1.06 5.79 9.98
C GLU A 25 -2.50 5.53 10.47
N SER A 26 -3.40 5.08 9.59
CA SER A 26 -4.78 4.71 9.93
C SER A 26 -4.83 3.52 10.89
N TYR A 27 -4.01 2.49 10.64
CA TYR A 27 -3.85 1.35 11.54
C TYR A 27 -3.48 1.80 12.94
N GLU A 28 -2.40 2.59 13.06
CA GLU A 28 -1.93 3.10 14.34
C GLU A 28 -3.00 3.97 15.02
N TYR A 29 -3.71 4.80 14.26
CA TYR A 29 -4.80 5.62 14.77
C TYR A 29 -5.91 4.77 15.40
N TYR A 30 -6.45 3.81 14.66
CA TYR A 30 -7.54 2.96 15.14
C TYR A 30 -7.09 2.06 16.29
N TYR A 31 -5.91 1.47 16.19
CA TYR A 31 -5.36 0.63 17.25
C TYR A 31 -5.17 1.43 18.55
N ASN A 32 -4.54 2.60 18.50
CA ASN A 32 -4.35 3.47 19.66
C ASN A 32 -5.68 3.99 20.24
N ALA A 33 -6.66 4.29 19.39
CA ALA A 33 -8.00 4.65 19.82
C ALA A 33 -8.69 3.49 20.56
N SER A 34 -8.50 2.25 20.09
CA SER A 34 -9.06 1.05 20.72
C SER A 34 -8.52 0.83 22.14
N LEU A 35 -7.24 1.18 22.39
CA LEU A 35 -6.61 1.09 23.71
C LEU A 35 -7.21 2.10 24.71
N LYS A 36 -7.72 3.23 24.21
CA LYS A 36 -8.34 4.30 25.01
C LYS A 36 -9.86 4.12 25.18
N ALA A 37 -10.47 3.23 24.40
CA ALA A 37 -11.91 3.03 24.41
C ALA A 37 -12.38 2.31 25.68
N THR A 38 -13.34 2.92 26.39
CA THR A 38 -13.91 2.35 27.62
C THR A 38 -15.09 1.41 27.37
N LYS A 39 -15.81 1.61 26.27
CA LYS A 39 -16.95 0.76 25.88
C LYS A 39 -16.44 -0.45 25.09
N PRO A 40 -16.78 -1.70 25.50
CA PRO A 40 -16.34 -2.90 24.79
C PRO A 40 -16.71 -2.92 23.31
N ALA A 41 -17.91 -2.48 22.96
CA ALA A 41 -18.36 -2.41 21.56
C ALA A 41 -17.51 -1.44 20.72
N THR A 42 -17.16 -0.28 21.29
CA THR A 42 -16.30 0.71 20.61
C THR A 42 -14.87 0.19 20.46
N LYS A 43 -14.32 -0.47 21.48
CA LYS A 43 -13.01 -1.11 21.39
C LYS A 43 -12.97 -2.17 20.30
N LYS A 44 -14.01 -3.02 20.22
CA LYS A 44 -14.13 -4.06 19.19
C LYS A 44 -14.16 -3.45 17.79
N LEU A 45 -15.01 -2.45 17.55
CA LEU A 45 -15.09 -1.77 16.25
C LEU A 45 -13.73 -1.16 15.85
N LEU A 46 -13.05 -0.47 16.77
CA LEU A 46 -11.75 0.14 16.46
C LEU A 46 -10.66 -0.89 16.18
N LEU A 47 -10.68 -2.05 16.85
CA LEU A 47 -9.78 -3.15 16.52
C LEU A 47 -10.09 -3.77 15.15
N GLU A 48 -11.37 -3.91 14.80
CA GLU A 48 -11.79 -4.41 13.48
C GLU A 48 -11.32 -3.47 12.36
N LEU A 49 -11.49 -2.15 12.54
CA LEU A 49 -10.99 -1.15 11.59
C LEU A 49 -9.47 -1.22 11.44
N ALA A 50 -8.72 -1.29 12.55
CA ALA A 50 -7.28 -1.48 12.48
C ALA A 50 -6.91 -2.76 11.70
N GLU A 51 -7.59 -3.87 11.94
CA GLU A 51 -7.29 -5.11 11.22
C GLU A 51 -7.55 -5.03 9.71
N TRP A 52 -8.56 -4.25 9.29
CA TRP A 52 -8.80 -4.00 7.85
C TRP A 52 -7.62 -3.26 7.20
N GLU A 53 -7.05 -2.26 7.89
CA GLU A 53 -5.92 -1.51 7.32
C GLU A 53 -4.69 -2.39 7.07
N LYS A 54 -4.48 -3.45 7.87
CA LYS A 54 -3.42 -4.44 7.57
C LYS A 54 -3.65 -5.14 6.24
N SER A 55 -4.90 -5.53 5.95
CA SER A 55 -5.23 -6.18 4.68
C SER A 55 -5.02 -5.23 3.50
N HIS A 56 -5.37 -3.94 3.66
CA HIS A 56 -5.11 -2.92 2.65
C HIS A 56 -3.60 -2.70 2.42
N ILE A 57 -2.80 -2.66 3.49
CA ILE A 57 -1.34 -2.56 3.40
C ILE A 57 -0.76 -3.74 2.61
N GLU A 58 -1.19 -4.97 2.91
CA GLU A 58 -0.74 -6.18 2.22
C GLU A 58 -1.05 -6.13 0.72
N GLU A 59 -2.27 -5.71 0.35
CA GLU A 59 -2.69 -5.58 -1.05
C GLU A 59 -1.86 -4.51 -1.80
N LEU A 60 -1.66 -3.35 -1.19
CA LEU A 60 -0.85 -2.28 -1.78
C LEU A 60 0.63 -2.70 -1.93
N GLN A 61 1.19 -3.40 -0.94
CA GLN A 61 2.54 -3.95 -1.00
C GLN A 61 2.69 -4.98 -2.13
N HIS A 62 1.67 -5.81 -2.34
CA HIS A 62 1.64 -6.75 -3.46
C HIS A 62 1.72 -6.02 -4.80
N HIS A 63 0.90 -4.98 -5.02
CA HIS A 63 0.94 -4.19 -6.25
C HIS A 63 2.28 -3.48 -6.48
N VAL A 64 2.91 -2.97 -5.41
CA VAL A 64 4.26 -2.39 -5.51
C VAL A 64 5.28 -3.46 -5.94
N ALA A 65 5.17 -4.68 -5.43
CA ALA A 65 6.05 -5.78 -5.81
C ALA A 65 5.87 -6.19 -7.28
N GLU A 66 4.63 -6.29 -7.76
CA GLU A 66 4.30 -6.58 -9.17
C GLU A 66 4.90 -5.53 -10.11
N LEU A 67 4.72 -4.24 -9.80
CA LEU A 67 5.27 -3.15 -10.62
C LEU A 67 6.80 -3.14 -10.62
N LYS A 68 7.45 -3.44 -9.49
CA LYS A 68 8.90 -3.58 -9.42
C LYS A 68 9.39 -4.74 -10.29
N ALA A 69 8.73 -5.89 -10.22
CA ALA A 69 9.08 -7.06 -11.03
C ALA A 69 8.95 -6.74 -12.53
N GLN A 70 7.85 -6.10 -12.94
CA GLN A 70 7.66 -5.70 -14.34
C GLN A 70 8.76 -4.73 -14.80
N LYS A 71 9.11 -3.75 -13.98
CA LYS A 71 10.17 -2.78 -14.30
C LYS A 71 11.55 -3.44 -14.49
N GLU A 72 11.90 -4.43 -13.67
CA GLU A 72 13.16 -5.17 -13.83
C GLU A 72 13.17 -6.04 -15.09
N ILE A 73 12.03 -6.66 -15.45
CA ILE A 73 11.87 -7.40 -16.71
C ILE A 73 12.07 -6.46 -17.90
N ASP A 74 11.40 -5.30 -17.91
CA ASP A 74 11.50 -4.32 -18.99
C ASP A 74 12.95 -3.82 -19.16
N ARG A 75 13.66 -3.57 -18.05
CA ARG A 75 15.06 -3.17 -18.05
C ARG A 75 15.97 -4.25 -18.64
N ALA A 76 15.75 -5.52 -18.29
CA ALA A 76 16.55 -6.63 -18.79
C ALA A 76 16.36 -6.87 -20.30
N ILE A 77 15.15 -6.66 -20.81
CA ILE A 77 14.84 -6.82 -22.24
C ILE A 77 15.36 -5.64 -23.07
N THR A 78 15.23 -4.40 -22.57
CA THR A 78 15.58 -3.19 -23.31
C THR A 78 17.05 -2.77 -23.18
N GLY A 79 17.76 -3.17 -22.11
CA GLY A 79 19.16 -2.84 -21.87
C GLY A 79 20.19 -3.78 -22.53
N GLY A 80 19.74 -4.75 -23.34
CA GLY A 80 20.56 -5.79 -23.97
C GLY A 80 20.78 -5.63 -25.48
N ILE A 81 20.37 -4.51 -26.09
CA ILE A 81 20.62 -4.15 -27.50
C ILE A 81 21.35 -2.81 -27.56
#